data_AF-A0A2G5BFD9-F1
#
_entry.id   AF-A0A2G5BFD9-F1
#
_cell.length_a   1.000
_cell.length_b   1.000
_cell.length_c   1.000
_cell.angle_alpha   90.00
_cell.angle_beta   90.00
_cell.angle_gamma   90.00
#
_symmetry.space_group_name_H-M   'P 1'
#
loop_
_entity.id
_entity.type
_entity.pdbx_description
1 polymer ?
#
loop_
_entity_poly.entity_id
_entity_poly.type
_entity_poly.pdbx_seq_one_letter_code
_entity_poly.pdbx_strand_id
1 'polypeptide(L)' 'GISVNMSDSSGRTPLHVACSNRNMVTAFTLLHMGAPVNVVDNLGNTPLTLAAISGSANIVLMMLEAGADPRLAN' A
#
# COMPACT_ATOMS: atom_id res chain seq x y z
N GLY A 1 -3.88 -19.35 -6.73
CA GLY A 1 -3.11 -18.11 -6.60
C GLY A 1 -3.90 -17.15 -5.77
N ILE A 2 -3.33 -16.62 -4.69
CA ILE A 2 -4.05 -15.72 -3.78
C ILE A 2 -4.34 -14.42 -4.54
N SER A 3 -5.60 -13.98 -4.53
CA SER A 3 -6.07 -12.75 -5.20
C SER A 3 -5.63 -11.50 -4.45
N VAL A 4 -4.32 -11.32 -4.22
CA VAL A 4 -3.72 -10.16 -3.53
C VAL A 4 -3.99 -8.82 -4.24
N ASN A 5 -4.54 -8.87 -5.45
CA ASN A 5 -4.88 -7.73 -6.29
C ASN A 5 -6.38 -7.36 -6.26
N MET A 6 -7.22 -8.06 -5.47
CA MET A 6 -8.63 -7.73 -5.40
C MET A 6 -8.82 -6.40 -4.66
N SER A 7 -9.32 -5.39 -5.36
CA SER A 7 -9.67 -4.09 -4.79
C SER A 7 -11.06 -4.13 -4.15
N ASP A 8 -11.25 -3.41 -3.05
CA ASP A 8 -12.59 -3.16 -2.50
C ASP A 8 -13.40 -2.20 -3.41
N SER A 9 -14.63 -1.87 -3.00
CA SER A 9 -15.51 -0.94 -3.74
C SER A 9 -14.91 0.47 -3.92
N SER A 10 -13.88 0.81 -3.15
CA SER A 10 -13.16 2.09 -3.20
C SER A 10 -11.87 2.00 -4.02
N GLY A 11 -11.60 0.86 -4.68
CA GLY A 11 -10.36 0.65 -5.43
C GLY A 11 -9.16 0.28 -4.55
N ARG A 12 -9.35 0.08 -3.23
CA ARG A 12 -8.24 -0.19 -2.31
C ARG A 12 -7.86 -1.66 -2.32
N THR A 13 -6.59 -1.93 -2.56
CA THR A 13 -5.99 -3.27 -2.40
C THR A 13 -5.77 -3.60 -0.91
N PRO A 14 -5.51 -4.87 -0.55
CA PRO A 14 -5.11 -5.23 0.81
C PRO A 14 -3.90 -4.42 1.32
N LEU A 15 -3.01 -4.00 0.41
CA LEU A 15 -1.84 -3.20 0.75
C LEU A 15 -2.22 -1.76 1.16
N HIS A 16 -3.23 -1.16 0.52
CA HIS A 16 -3.79 0.13 0.95
C HIS A 16 -4.33 0.05 2.38
N VAL A 17 -5.10 -1.01 2.67
CA VAL A 17 -5.71 -1.22 3.98
C VAL A 17 -4.63 -1.45 5.05
N ALA A 18 -3.61 -2.26 4.77
CA ALA A 18 -2.50 -2.50 5.69
C ALA A 18 -1.75 -1.20 6.03
N CYS A 19 -1.50 -0.35 5.04
CA CYS A 19 -0.84 0.94 5.23
C CYS A 19 -1.67 1.94 6.01
N SER A 20 -2.96 2.08 5.66
CA SER A 20 -3.89 2.94 6.39
C SER A 20 -4.02 2.53 7.86
N ASN A 21 -4.03 1.23 8.14
CA ASN A 21 -4.14 0.67 9.49
C ASN A 21 -2.80 0.60 10.26
N ARG A 22 -1.69 1.12 9.70
CA ARG A 22 -0.36 1.05 10.30
C ARG A 22 0.12 -0.38 10.60
N ASN A 23 -0.37 -1.37 9.84
CA ASN A 23 -0.08 -2.78 10.07
C ASN A 23 1.14 -3.24 9.26
N MET A 24 2.32 -3.03 9.84
CA MET A 24 3.60 -3.31 9.21
C MET A 24 3.81 -4.79 8.84
N VAL A 25 3.37 -5.72 9.70
CA VAL A 25 3.52 -7.17 9.46
C VAL A 25 2.70 -7.60 8.23
N THR A 26 1.47 -7.08 8.11
CA THR A 26 0.60 -7.39 6.99
C THR A 26 1.13 -6.74 5.71
N ALA A 27 1.58 -5.48 5.77
CA ALA A 27 2.20 -4.81 4.64
C ALA A 27 3.42 -5.58 4.13
N PHE A 28 4.33 -5.98 5.02
CA PHE A 28 5.52 -6.77 4.68
C PHE A 28 5.15 -8.10 4.00
N THR A 29 4.18 -8.82 4.57
CA THR A 29 3.73 -10.11 4.03
C THR A 29 3.16 -9.95 2.61
N LEU A 30 2.34 -8.91 2.40
CA LEU A 30 1.76 -8.63 1.09
C LEU A 30 2.83 -8.26 0.05
N LEU A 31 3.81 -7.42 0.43
CA LEU A 31 4.95 -7.08 -0.43
C LEU A 31 5.76 -8.33 -0.82
N HIS A 32 6.03 -9.21 0.15
CA HIS A 32 6.75 -10.46 -0.10
C HIS A 32 5.99 -11.42 -1.03
N MET A 33 4.65 -11.37 -1.02
CA MET A 33 3.80 -12.13 -1.93
C MET A 33 3.62 -11.49 -3.31
N GLY A 34 4.36 -10.41 -3.61
CA GLY A 34 4.31 -9.73 -4.90
C GLY A 34 3.10 -8.81 -5.07
N ALA A 35 2.53 -8.29 -3.98
CA ALA A 35 1.46 -7.31 -4.08
C ALA A 35 1.96 -6.03 -4.80
N PRO A 36 1.18 -5.48 -5.74
CA PRO A 36 1.57 -4.29 -6.49
C PRO A 36 1.59 -3.06 -5.57
N VAL A 37 2.72 -2.36 -5.57
CA VAL A 37 3.02 -1.26 -4.64
C VAL A 37 2.49 0.10 -5.08
N ASN A 38 2.30 0.28 -6.39
CA ASN A 38 1.92 1.55 -7.03
C ASN A 38 0.47 1.55 -7.55
N VAL A 39 -0.42 0.75 -6.94
CA VAL A 39 -1.85 0.79 -7.29
C VAL A 39 -2.45 2.06 -6.72
N VAL A 40 -3.31 2.72 -7.49
CA VAL A 40 -4.10 3.87 -7.03
C VAL A 40 -5.52 3.44 -6.69
N ASP A 41 -6.05 3.95 -5.58
CA ASP A 41 -7.46 3.82 -5.24
C ASP A 41 -8.33 4.82 -6.03
N ASN A 42 -9.64 4.78 -5.84
CA ASN A 42 -10.57 5.67 -6.56
C ASN A 42 -10.42 7.16 -6.19
N LEU A 43 -9.71 7.46 -5.11
CA LEU A 43 -9.36 8.82 -4.69
C LEU A 43 -7.97 9.23 -5.19
N GLY A 44 -7.27 8.33 -5.88
CA GLY A 44 -5.93 8.55 -6.40
C GLY A 44 -4.81 8.42 -5.37
N ASN A 45 -5.11 7.84 -4.20
CA ASN A 45 -4.07 7.53 -3.22
C ASN A 45 -3.41 6.21 -3.58
N THR A 46 -2.09 6.14 -3.37
CA THR A 46 -1.34 4.90 -3.32
C THR A 46 -1.25 4.36 -1.89
N PRO A 47 -0.89 3.08 -1.71
CA PRO A 47 -0.58 2.56 -0.40
C PRO A 47 0.49 3.38 0.34
N LEU A 48 1.45 3.96 -0.38
CA LEU A 48 2.48 4.85 0.16
C LEU A 48 1.89 6.16 0.68
N THR A 49 0.97 6.80 -0.06
CA THR A 49 0.29 8.02 0.43
C THR A 49 -0.53 7.73 1.67
N LEU A 50 -1.24 6.60 1.72
CA LEU A 50 -1.98 6.18 2.92
C LEU A 50 -1.06 5.90 4.10
N ALA A 51 0.11 5.28 3.88
CA ALA A 51 1.12 5.09 4.93
C ALA A 51 1.64 6.43 5.48
N ALA A 52 1.88 7.40 4.60
CA ALA A 52 2.31 8.75 4.96
C ALA A 52 1.23 9.51 5.75
N ILE A 53 -0.03 9.50 5.27
CA ILE A 53 -1.18 10.09 5.96
C ILE A 53 -1.39 9.45 7.33
N SER A 54 -1.25 8.12 7.42
CA SER A 54 -1.38 7.42 8.69
C SER A 54 -0.31 7.87 9.69
N GLY A 55 0.85 8.36 9.23
CA GLY A 55 2.00 8.78 10.04
C GLY A 55 2.94 7.63 10.42
N SER A 56 3.00 6.57 9.61
CA SER A 56 3.84 5.40 9.88
C SER A 56 5.16 5.44 9.12
N ALA A 57 6.16 6.13 9.67
CA ALA A 57 7.49 6.26 9.06
C ALA A 57 8.12 4.92 8.68
N ASN A 58 7.95 3.89 9.52
CA ASN A 58 8.48 2.55 9.27
C ASN A 58 7.86 1.88 8.04
N ILE A 59 6.55 2.06 7.81
CA ILE A 59 5.86 1.49 6.65
C ILE A 59 6.21 2.29 5.39
N VAL A 60 6.32 3.62 5.51
CA VAL A 60 6.79 4.47 4.41
C VAL A 60 8.17 4.02 3.93
N LEU A 61 9.12 3.81 4.85
CA LEU A 61 10.46 3.32 4.50
C LEU A 61 10.40 1.95 3.80
N MET A 62 9.66 1.00 4.38
CA MET A 62 9.48 -0.33 3.79
C MET A 62 8.89 -0.28 2.38
N MET A 63 7.93 0.61 2.13
CA MET A 63 7.33 0.77 0.81
C MET A 63 8.30 1.36 -0.21
N LEU A 64 9.10 2.34 0.19
CA LEU A 64 10.14 2.92 -0.66
C LEU A 64 11.21 1.86 -1.00
N GLU A 65 11.61 1.04 -0.04
CA GLU A 65 12.50 -0.10 -0.27
C GLU A 65 11.89 -1.15 -1.22
N ALA A 66 10.57 -1.31 -1.19
CA ALA A 66 9.83 -2.16 -2.11
C ALA A 66 9.55 -1.53 -3.49
N GLY A 67 10.10 -0.34 -3.77
CA GLY A 67 9.97 0.34 -5.06
C GLY A 67 8.68 1.15 -5.26
N ALA A 68 8.02 1.55 -4.16
CA ALA A 68 6.91 2.49 -4.25
C ALA A 68 7.39 3.85 -4.76
N ASP A 69 6.67 4.43 -5.72
CA ASP A 69 6.99 5.75 -6.28
C ASP A 69 6.36 6.86 -5.42
N PRO A 70 7.15 7.70 -4.72
CA PRO A 70 6.63 8.78 -3.89
C PRO A 70 5.94 9.89 -4.68
N ARG A 71 6.11 9.92 -6.01
CA ARG A 71 5.46 10.90 -6.88
C ARG A 71 4.14 10.38 -7.46
N LEU A 72 3.83 9.11 -7.25
CA LEU A 72 2.63 8.48 -7.77
C LEU A 72 1.51 8.68 -6.74
N ALA A 73 0.86 9.83 -6.85
CA ALA A 73 -0.38 10.18 -6.18
C ALA A 73 -1.11 11.20 -7.09
N ASN A 74 -2.44 11.12 -7.12
CA ASN A 74 -3.28 12.02 -7.92
C ASN A 74 -3.39 13.41 -7.28
#